data_AF-A0A938KFQ3-F1
#
_entry.id   AF-A0A938KFQ3-F1
#
_cell.length_a   1.000
_cell.length_b   1.000
_cell.length_c   1.000
_cell.angle_alpha   90.00
_cell.angle_beta   90.00
_cell.angle_gamma   90.00
#
_symmetry.space_group_name_H-M   'P 1'
#
loop_
_entity.id
_entity.type
_entity.pdbx_description
1 polymer ?
#
loop_
_entity_poly.entity_id
_entity_poly.type
_entity_poly.pdbx_seq_one_letter_code
_entity_poly.pdbx_strand_id
1 'polypeptide(L)'
;MSSPIFSDASSMVKWKHEDPLFNDYARQPLLPRQLSQPGPGMVVADLDQDGSEEWVVGCGKGGTLGFFRFKPGLFLFRETWKVNLSFATGGYCSA
;
A
#
# COMPACT_ATOMS: atom_id res chain seq x y z
N MET A 1 -21.79 -20.16 -22.99
CA MET A 1 -20.56 -19.89 -22.20
C MET A 1 -20.86 -18.71 -21.29
N SER A 2 -20.62 -18.81 -19.99
CA SER A 2 -20.93 -17.75 -19.03
C SER A 2 -19.88 -16.63 -19.10
N SER A 3 -20.32 -15.37 -19.03
CA SER A 3 -19.42 -14.24 -18.89
C SER A 3 -18.61 -14.31 -17.59
N PRO A 4 -17.36 -13.80 -17.56
CA PRO A 4 -16.56 -13.79 -16.35
C PRO A 4 -17.18 -12.87 -15.28
N ILE A 5 -17.09 -13.31 -14.01
CA ILE A 5 -17.59 -12.56 -12.84
C ILE A 5 -16.64 -11.41 -12.46
N PHE A 6 -15.37 -11.47 -12.88
CA PHE A 6 -14.35 -10.49 -12.58
C PHE A 6 -13.80 -9.82 -13.85
N SER A 7 -13.47 -8.54 -13.76
CA SER A 7 -12.77 -7.77 -14.79
C SER A 7 -11.49 -7.15 -14.22
N ASP A 8 -10.46 -7.01 -15.05
CA ASP A 8 -9.22 -6.35 -14.65
C ASP A 8 -9.46 -4.87 -14.30
N ALA A 9 -8.93 -4.47 -13.14
CA ALA A 9 -9.02 -3.13 -12.58
C ALA A 9 -7.63 -2.50 -12.35
N SER A 10 -6.54 -3.19 -12.71
CA SER A 10 -5.17 -2.72 -12.44
C SER A 10 -4.88 -1.34 -13.05
N SER A 11 -5.50 -1.00 -14.19
CA SER A 11 -5.35 0.31 -14.83
C SER A 11 -5.87 1.48 -13.98
N MET A 12 -6.79 1.23 -13.04
CA MET A 12 -7.35 2.22 -12.13
C MET A 12 -6.43 2.49 -10.92
N VAL A 13 -5.53 1.57 -10.60
CA VAL A 13 -4.63 1.64 -9.44
C VAL A 13 -3.19 1.82 -9.93
N LYS A 14 -2.81 3.08 -10.17
CA LYS A 14 -1.45 3.45 -10.61
C LYS A 14 -0.48 3.64 -9.43
N TRP A 15 -0.37 2.62 -8.59
CA TRP A 15 0.52 2.64 -7.43
C TRP A 15 1.27 1.31 -7.32
N LYS A 16 2.54 1.38 -6.92
CA LYS A 16 3.39 0.22 -6.77
C LYS A 16 4.07 0.26 -5.41
N HIS A 17 3.99 -0.85 -4.70
CA HIS A 17 4.73 -1.05 -3.46
C HIS A 17 6.22 -1.20 -3.74
N GLU A 18 7.04 -0.53 -2.94
CA GLU A 18 8.49 -0.60 -3.02
C GLU A 18 9.06 -0.86 -1.62
N ASP A 19 9.84 -1.93 -1.49
CA ASP A 19 10.64 -2.26 -0.31
C ASP A 19 12.13 -2.18 -0.66
N PRO A 20 12.98 -1.73 0.28
CA PRO A 20 14.42 -1.77 0.09
C PRO A 20 14.92 -3.22 -0.04
N LEU A 21 15.85 -3.44 -0.97
CA LEU A 21 16.48 -4.74 -1.17
C LEU A 21 17.26 -5.17 0.08
N PHE A 22 16.97 -6.38 0.59
CA PHE A 22 17.70 -6.98 1.69
C PHE A 22 17.85 -8.48 1.49
N ASN A 23 19.04 -9.02 1.78
CA ASN A 23 19.32 -10.44 1.61
C ASN A 23 19.25 -11.18 2.96
N ASP A 24 18.08 -11.71 3.28
CA ASP A 24 17.85 -12.51 4.48
C ASP A 24 18.68 -13.79 4.53
N TYR A 25 18.86 -14.45 3.37
CA TYR A 25 19.57 -15.73 3.28
C TYR A 25 21.06 -15.62 3.61
N ALA A 26 21.67 -14.45 3.39
CA ALA A 26 23.06 -14.20 3.80
C ALA A 26 23.24 -14.27 5.33
N ARG A 27 22.20 -13.92 6.11
CA ARG A 27 22.20 -14.04 7.57
C ARG A 27 21.63 -15.39 8.03
N GLN A 28 20.59 -15.86 7.37
CA GLN A 28 19.85 -17.06 7.76
C GLN A 28 19.56 -17.92 6.52
N PRO A 29 20.51 -18.78 6.09
CA PRO A 29 20.38 -19.58 4.87
C PRO A 29 19.21 -20.57 4.89
N LEU A 30 18.77 -20.99 6.08
CA LEU A 30 17.70 -21.97 6.28
C LEU A 30 16.30 -21.35 6.36
N LEU A 31 16.15 -20.06 6.09
CA LEU A 31 14.83 -19.44 6.03
C LEU A 31 14.00 -20.05 4.88
N PRO A 32 12.71 -20.35 5.11
CA PRO A 32 11.84 -20.85 4.05
C PRO A 32 11.35 -19.76 3.10
N ARG A 33 11.45 -18.47 3.49
CA ARG A 33 11.15 -17.29 2.68
C ARG A 33 11.86 -16.05 3.23
N GLN A 34 11.97 -15.00 2.41
CA GLN A 34 12.43 -13.69 2.88
C GLN A 34 11.38 -13.08 3.83
N LEU A 35 11.84 -12.58 4.97
CA LEU A 35 11.01 -11.94 6.01
C LEU A 35 11.13 -10.42 5.98
N SER A 36 12.19 -9.89 5.35
CA SER A 36 12.42 -8.45 5.26
C SER A 36 11.51 -7.72 4.26
N GLN A 37 10.73 -8.46 3.46
CA GLN A 37 9.86 -7.93 2.41
C GLN A 37 8.51 -8.67 2.38
N PRO A 38 7.69 -8.61 3.45
CA PRO A 38 6.41 -9.31 3.52
C PRO A 38 5.34 -8.73 2.57
N GLY A 39 5.60 -7.55 1.98
CA GLY A 39 4.65 -6.81 1.15
C GLY A 39 3.92 -5.71 1.95
N PRO A 40 3.07 -4.93 1.26
CA PRO A 40 2.36 -3.82 1.90
C PRO A 40 1.21 -4.33 2.78
N GLY A 41 1.08 -3.78 3.98
CA GLY A 41 -0.18 -3.83 4.72
C GLY A 41 -1.23 -2.93 4.07
N MET A 42 -2.51 -3.26 4.16
CA MET A 42 -3.61 -2.43 3.66
C MET A 42 -4.71 -2.33 4.70
N VAL A 43 -5.33 -1.17 4.81
CA VAL A 43 -6.54 -0.94 5.60
C VAL A 43 -7.58 -0.24 4.74
N VAL A 44 -8.83 -0.62 4.95
CA VAL A 44 -10.01 -0.01 4.33
C VAL A 44 -10.87 0.52 5.47
N ALA A 45 -11.12 1.82 5.48
CA ALA A 45 -11.93 2.49 6.49
C ALA A 45 -12.45 3.82 5.95
N ASP A 46 -13.62 4.24 6.42
CA ASP A 46 -14.10 5.60 6.25
C ASP A 46 -13.29 6.53 7.16
N LEU A 47 -12.38 7.31 6.57
CA LEU A 47 -11.43 8.15 7.31
C LEU A 47 -11.92 9.59 7.47
N ASP A 48 -12.79 10.07 6.58
CA ASP A 48 -13.30 11.44 6.61
C ASP A 48 -14.80 11.56 6.96
N GLN A 49 -15.44 10.44 7.28
CA GLN A 49 -16.84 10.32 7.68
C GLN A 49 -17.82 10.74 6.58
N ASP A 50 -17.44 10.60 5.31
CA ASP A 50 -18.29 10.93 4.17
C ASP A 50 -19.21 9.76 3.74
N GLY A 51 -19.10 8.61 4.41
CA GLY A 51 -19.86 7.39 4.12
C GLY A 51 -19.30 6.57 2.97
N SER A 52 -18.16 6.96 2.40
CA SER A 52 -17.36 6.17 1.47
C SER A 52 -16.09 5.67 2.14
N GLU A 53 -15.64 4.46 1.78
CA GLU A 53 -14.43 3.90 2.37
C GLU A 53 -13.20 4.34 1.59
N GLU A 54 -12.19 4.82 2.32
CA GLU A 54 -10.84 5.02 1.81
C GLU A 54 -9.97 3.79 1.98
N TRP A 55 -9.04 3.60 1.05
CA TRP A 55 -8.04 2.57 1.13
C TRP A 55 -6.69 3.21 1.41
N VAL A 56 -6.02 2.73 2.45
CA VAL A 56 -4.66 3.12 2.78
C VAL A 56 -3.77 1.90 2.63
N VAL A 57 -2.73 2.06 1.82
CA VAL A 57 -1.75 1.01 1.55
C VAL A 57 -0.40 1.44 2.13
N GLY A 58 0.11 0.61 3.03
CA GLY A 58 1.42 0.76 3.65
C GLY A 58 2.56 0.66 2.64
N CYS A 59 3.73 1.10 3.04
CA CYS A 59 4.94 1.03 2.24
C CYS A 59 6.12 0.53 3.09
N GLY A 60 7.17 0.10 2.42
CA GLY A 60 8.44 -0.23 3.05
C GLY A 60 9.12 0.97 3.69
N LYS A 61 10.24 0.69 4.36
CA LYS A 61 11.07 1.73 4.96
C LYS A 61 11.50 2.77 3.92
N GLY A 62 11.07 4.01 4.12
CA GLY A 62 11.38 5.14 3.24
C GLY A 62 10.51 5.23 1.98
N GLY A 63 9.49 4.37 1.84
CA GLY A 63 8.53 4.40 0.76
C GLY A 63 7.47 5.50 0.93
N THR A 64 6.56 5.59 -0.05
CA THR A 64 5.42 6.52 -0.01
C THR A 64 4.13 5.73 0.20
N LEU A 65 3.31 6.18 1.17
CA LEU A 65 2.00 5.59 1.45
C LEU A 65 1.07 5.75 0.24
N GLY A 66 0.35 4.68 -0.08
CA GLY A 66 -0.75 4.72 -1.03
C GLY A 66 -2.02 5.17 -0.31
N PHE A 67 -2.71 6.17 -0.86
CA PHE A 67 -4.02 6.60 -0.37
C PHE A 67 -4.97 6.65 -1.56
N PHE A 68 -6.13 6.00 -1.42
CA PHE A 68 -7.14 5.92 -2.46
C PHE A 68 -8.49 6.27 -1.87
N ARG A 69 -9.20 7.17 -2.55
CA ARG A 69 -10.57 7.53 -2.21
C ARG A 69 -11.50 7.12 -3.33
N PHE A 70 -12.58 6.45 -2.97
CA PHE A 70 -13.64 6.17 -3.92
C PHE A 70 -14.65 7.31 -3.94
N LYS A 71 -15.04 7.80 -5.12
CA LYS A 71 -16.17 8.72 -5.26
C LYS A 71 -17.23 8.11 -6.17
N PRO A 72 -18.52 8.14 -5.79
CA PRO A 72 -19.58 7.60 -6.64
C PRO A 72 -19.58 8.30 -8.01
N GLY A 73 -19.47 7.50 -9.07
CA GLY A 73 -19.44 7.97 -10.46
C GLY A 73 -18.05 8.28 -11.03
N LEU A 74 -16.97 8.21 -10.25
CA LEU A 74 -15.63 8.46 -10.77
C LEU A 74 -14.54 7.77 -9.93
N PHE A 75 -13.80 6.84 -10.55
CA PHE A 75 -12.58 6.28 -9.98
C PHE A 75 -11.47 7.34 -10.07
N LEU A 76 -11.46 8.30 -9.15
CA LEU A 76 -10.40 9.30 -9.06
C LEU A 76 -9.30 8.79 -8.14
N PHE A 77 -8.22 8.30 -8.75
CA PHE A 77 -6.91 8.31 -8.09
C PHE A 77 -6.59 9.76 -7.72
N ARG A 78 -6.62 10.10 -6.42
CA ARG A 78 -6.26 11.43 -5.96
C ARG A 78 -5.17 11.34 -4.89
N GLU A 79 -4.01 11.83 -5.29
CA GLU A 79 -2.87 12.24 -4.45
C GLU A 79 -2.25 11.13 -3.58
N THR A 80 -1.12 10.60 -4.02
CA THR A 80 -0.09 10.06 -3.11
C THR A 80 0.38 11.18 -2.21
N TRP A 81 -0.12 11.21 -0.97
CA TRP A 81 0.45 12.06 0.05
C TRP A 81 1.85 11.54 0.34
N LYS A 82 2.88 12.32 0.01
CA LYS A 82 4.10 12.27 0.81
C LYS A 82 3.69 12.78 2.18
N VAL A 83 3.30 11.86 3.05
CA VAL A 83 3.15 12.19 4.46
C VAL A 83 4.55 12.57 4.93
N ASN A 84 4.86 13.87 4.92
CA ASN A 84 5.96 14.42 5.68
C ASN A 84 5.54 14.29 7.14
N LEU A 85 5.69 13.09 7.66
CA LEU A 85 5.47 12.79 9.06
C LEU A 85 6.65 13.40 9.83
N SER A 86 6.76 14.74 9.89
CA SER A 86 7.60 15.42 10.86
C SER A 86 6.90 15.37 12.22
N PHE A 87 6.55 14.16 12.65
CA PHE A 87 6.33 13.90 14.05
C PHE A 87 7.71 13.96 14.69
N ALA A 88 7.79 14.78 15.73
CA ALA A 88 8.92 14.84 16.63
C ALA A 88 9.47 13.42 16.85
N THR A 89 10.72 13.20 16.45
CA THR A 89 11.46 11.93 16.53
C THR A 89 10.79 10.70 15.88
N GLY A 90 11.17 10.39 14.63
CA GLY A 90 11.32 8.98 14.21
C GLY A 90 10.16 8.32 13.46
N GLY A 91 9.42 9.06 12.62
CA GLY A 91 8.36 8.48 11.77
C GLY A 91 8.86 7.88 10.46
N TYR A 92 9.55 6.74 10.51
CA TYR A 92 9.68 5.85 9.35
C TYR A 92 8.60 4.77 9.46
N CYS A 93 7.94 4.39 8.35
CA CYS A 93 7.27 3.10 8.28
C CYS A 93 8.34 2.00 8.40
N SER A 94 8.60 1.56 9.63
CA SER A 94 9.29 0.30 9.91
C SER A 94 8.25 -0.81 9.87
N ALA A 95 8.39 -1.71 8.90
CA ALA A 95 7.76 -3.02 8.93
C ALA A 95 8.27 -3.83 10.14
#